data_AF-A0A7C5DK25-F1
#
_entry.id   AF-A0A7C5DK25-F1
#
_cell.length_a   1.000
_cell.length_b   1.000
_cell.length_c   1.000
_cell.angle_alpha   90.00
_cell.angle_beta   90.00
_cell.angle_gamma   90.00
#
_symmetry.space_group_name_H-M   'P 1'
#
loop_
_entity.id
_entity.type
_entity.pdbx_description
1 polymer ?
#
loop_
_entity_poly.entity_id
_entity_poly.type
_entity_poly.pdbx_seq_one_letter_code
_entity_poly.pdbx_strand_id
1 'polypeptide(L)'
;MKTTKYIDTITVERIKWIQIVRNDFNILISSLLIHINNTDYLKELINEMIRKDHTEQLVGVYRDRTDEDIQEYSELKSDIEDVESAFNKVMTRSEIVNKALLMKLKMKMNPKDDIEIIDYLDKIVNYFSDYSKEINKFDIDLKSIIDKVQELLKREWDKVKTEVRKK
;
A
#
# COMPACT_ATOMS: atom_id res chain seq x y z
N MET A 1 19.89 -22.95 -33.55
CA MET A 1 20.73 -21.95 -32.86
C MET A 1 20.04 -20.58 -32.66
N LYS A 2 19.50 -19.92 -33.69
CA LYS A 2 18.81 -18.61 -33.54
C LYS A 2 17.53 -18.67 -32.67
N THR A 3 16.75 -19.73 -32.80
CA THR A 3 15.51 -19.96 -32.02
C THR A 3 15.77 -20.17 -30.53
N THR A 4 16.83 -20.89 -30.16
CA THR A 4 17.23 -21.11 -28.76
C THR A 4 17.60 -19.80 -28.07
N LYS A 5 18.37 -18.93 -28.73
CA LYS A 5 18.74 -17.61 -28.19
C LYS A 5 17.54 -16.67 -28.03
N TYR A 6 16.56 -16.78 -28.91
CA TYR A 6 15.30 -16.03 -28.83
C TYR A 6 14.43 -16.48 -27.64
N ILE A 7 14.25 -17.79 -27.47
CA ILE A 7 13.53 -18.37 -26.31
C ILE A 7 14.20 -17.94 -24.99
N ASP A 8 15.52 -17.91 -24.95
CA ASP A 8 16.28 -17.49 -23.77
C ASP A 8 16.06 -16.03 -23.41
N THR A 9 16.05 -15.17 -24.42
CA THR A 9 15.80 -13.74 -24.24
C THR A 9 14.38 -13.52 -23.70
N ILE A 10 13.38 -14.19 -24.27
CA ILE A 10 11.98 -14.11 -23.78
C ILE A 10 11.86 -14.60 -22.34
N THR A 11 12.48 -15.73 -22.03
CA THR A 11 12.42 -16.34 -20.69
C THR A 11 13.00 -15.39 -19.64
N VAL A 12 14.15 -14.76 -19.93
CA VAL A 12 14.79 -13.78 -19.05
C VAL A 12 13.89 -12.56 -18.84
N GLU A 13 13.30 -12.01 -19.90
CA GLU A 13 12.40 -10.85 -19.78
C GLU A 13 11.13 -11.19 -19.01
N ARG A 14 10.58 -12.41 -19.16
CA ARG A 14 9.42 -12.85 -18.37
C ARG A 14 9.76 -12.98 -16.88
N ILE A 15 10.95 -13.50 -16.54
CA ILE A 15 11.40 -13.57 -15.13
C ILE A 15 11.52 -12.17 -14.53
N LYS A 16 12.12 -11.22 -15.26
CA LYS A 16 12.20 -9.81 -14.82
C LYS A 16 10.80 -9.21 -14.62
N TRP A 17 9.89 -9.45 -15.56
CA TRP A 17 8.51 -8.98 -15.45
C TRP A 17 7.80 -9.53 -14.20
N ILE A 18 7.92 -10.83 -13.91
CA ILE A 18 7.38 -11.48 -12.70
C ILE A 18 7.92 -10.79 -11.43
N GLN A 19 9.22 -10.52 -11.38
CA GLN A 19 9.85 -9.85 -10.23
C GLN A 19 9.33 -8.43 -10.04
N ILE A 20 9.20 -7.67 -11.13
CA ILE A 20 8.66 -6.31 -11.10
C ILE A 20 7.22 -6.31 -10.60
N VAL A 21 6.36 -7.17 -11.16
CA VAL A 21 4.95 -7.26 -10.76
C VAL A 21 4.82 -7.62 -9.27
N ARG A 22 5.58 -8.63 -8.81
CA ARG A 22 5.58 -9.02 -7.39
C ARG A 22 5.97 -7.86 -6.48
N ASN A 23 7.05 -7.15 -6.82
CA ASN A 23 7.53 -6.03 -6.01
C ASN A 23 6.52 -4.86 -6.01
N ASP A 24 5.96 -4.54 -7.18
CA ASP A 24 4.99 -3.47 -7.34
C ASP A 24 3.72 -3.73 -6.50
N PHE A 25 3.20 -4.97 -6.50
CA PHE A 25 2.07 -5.34 -5.65
C PHE A 25 2.41 -5.32 -4.16
N ASN A 26 3.58 -5.82 -3.76
CA ASN A 26 3.97 -5.79 -2.35
C ASN A 26 4.01 -4.36 -1.80
N ILE A 27 4.59 -3.42 -2.55
CA ILE A 27 4.67 -2.01 -2.14
C ILE A 27 3.26 -1.39 -2.10
N LEU A 28 2.43 -1.66 -3.11
CA LEU A 28 1.06 -1.15 -3.18
C LEU A 28 0.21 -1.63 -2.02
N ILE A 29 0.17 -2.94 -1.78
CA ILE A 29 -0.65 -3.54 -0.73
C ILE A 29 -0.16 -3.13 0.66
N SER A 30 1.16 -3.09 0.90
CA SER A 30 1.70 -2.66 2.19
C SER A 30 1.35 -1.21 2.49
N SER A 31 1.42 -0.34 1.46
CA SER A 31 1.01 1.07 1.60
C SER A 31 -0.47 1.17 1.92
N LEU A 32 -1.33 0.44 1.20
CA LEU A 32 -2.77 0.41 1.44
C LEU A 32 -3.11 -0.05 2.86
N LEU A 33 -2.47 -1.12 3.35
CA LEU A 33 -2.67 -1.63 4.71
C LEU A 33 -2.33 -0.60 5.78
N ILE A 34 -1.18 0.07 5.64
CA ILE A 34 -0.76 1.10 6.60
C ILE A 34 -1.75 2.26 6.59
N HIS A 35 -2.16 2.69 5.40
CA HIS A 35 -3.16 3.74 5.22
C HIS A 35 -4.52 3.39 5.83
N ILE A 36 -5.07 2.23 5.51
CA ILE A 36 -6.41 1.81 5.98
C ILE A 36 -6.40 1.62 7.50
N ASN A 37 -5.37 0.99 8.06
CA ASN A 37 -5.37 0.59 9.47
C ASN A 37 -4.97 1.70 10.45
N ASN A 38 -4.12 2.65 10.02
CA ASN A 38 -3.55 3.65 10.93
C ASN A 38 -4.15 5.06 10.78
N THR A 39 -4.98 5.29 9.76
CA THR A 39 -5.55 6.63 9.52
C THR A 39 -6.43 7.09 10.68
N ASP A 40 -7.32 6.23 11.19
CA ASP A 40 -8.22 6.62 12.27
C ASP A 40 -7.49 6.72 13.61
N TYR A 41 -6.57 5.79 13.87
CA TYR A 41 -5.71 5.85 15.05
C TYR A 41 -4.92 7.16 15.11
N LEU A 42 -4.30 7.59 14.00
CA LEU A 42 -3.61 8.88 13.95
C LEU A 42 -4.54 10.07 14.21
N LYS A 43 -5.76 10.06 13.64
CA LYS A 43 -6.74 11.12 13.91
C LYS A 43 -7.14 11.16 15.39
N GLU A 44 -7.30 10.01 16.04
CA GLU A 44 -7.64 9.91 17.45
C GLU A 44 -6.52 10.51 18.32
N LEU A 45 -5.27 10.13 18.08
CA LEU A 45 -4.11 10.69 18.80
C LEU A 45 -3.99 12.20 18.62
N ILE A 46 -4.14 12.71 17.39
CA ILE A 46 -4.09 14.15 17.12
C ILE A 46 -5.22 14.88 17.84
N ASN A 47 -6.44 14.34 17.81
CA ASN A 47 -7.59 14.93 18.51
C ASN A 47 -7.36 14.97 20.03
N GLU A 48 -6.74 13.94 20.60
CA GLU A 48 -6.38 13.90 22.00
C GLU A 48 -5.34 14.96 22.35
N MET A 49 -4.31 15.12 21.51
CA MET A 49 -3.28 16.15 21.70
C MET A 49 -3.90 17.55 21.67
N ILE A 50 -4.78 17.83 20.70
CA ILE A 50 -5.51 19.11 20.61
C ILE A 50 -6.36 19.36 21.88
N ARG A 51 -7.03 18.33 22.41
CA ARG A 51 -7.84 18.46 23.63
C ARG A 51 -6.97 18.77 24.85
N LYS A 52 -5.82 18.10 24.97
CA LYS A 52 -4.84 18.35 26.04
C LYS A 52 -4.28 19.77 25.95
N ASP A 53 -3.86 20.20 24.76
CA ASP A 53 -3.39 21.57 24.52
C ASP A 53 -4.44 22.64 24.87
N HIS A 54 -5.69 22.42 24.47
CA HIS A 54 -6.77 23.35 24.76
C HIS A 54 -7.09 23.42 26.25
N THR A 55 -7.06 22.28 26.94
CA THR A 55 -7.26 22.20 28.39
C THR A 55 -6.16 22.97 29.12
N GLU A 56 -4.91 22.76 28.73
CA GLU A 56 -3.76 23.46 29.29
C GLU A 56 -3.87 24.99 29.10
N GLN A 57 -4.33 25.45 27.93
CA GLN A 57 -4.56 26.88 27.69
C GLN A 57 -5.65 27.48 28.60
N LEU A 58 -6.73 26.74 28.87
CA LEU A 58 -7.87 27.25 29.64
C LEU A 58 -7.64 27.23 31.15
N VAL A 59 -7.03 26.17 31.67
CA VAL A 59 -6.94 25.92 33.12
C VAL A 59 -5.52 25.70 33.65
N GLY A 60 -4.50 25.68 32.79
CA GLY A 60 -3.10 25.44 33.20
C GLY A 60 -2.53 26.48 34.16
N VAL A 61 -3.05 27.71 34.16
CA VAL A 61 -2.66 28.75 35.14
C VAL A 61 -3.16 28.43 36.57
N TYR A 62 -4.18 27.58 36.69
CA TYR A 62 -4.83 27.23 37.96
C TYR A 62 -4.50 25.82 38.45
N ARG A 63 -3.65 25.07 37.72
CA ARG A 63 -3.34 23.67 38.00
C ARG A 63 -1.84 23.45 37.96
N ASP A 64 -1.28 22.88 39.02
CA ASP A 64 0.10 22.40 39.00
C ASP A 64 0.17 21.16 38.09
N ARG A 65 1.07 21.20 37.09
CA ARG A 65 1.35 20.01 36.26
C ARG A 65 2.00 18.96 37.13
N THR A 66 1.46 17.74 37.09
CA THR A 66 2.09 16.60 37.75
C THR A 66 3.12 15.96 36.82
N ASP A 67 4.07 15.21 37.39
CA ASP A 67 5.02 14.42 36.59
C ASP A 67 4.30 13.40 35.69
N GLU A 68 3.14 12.88 36.15
CA GLU A 68 2.28 12.00 35.37
C GLU A 68 1.69 12.70 34.13
N ASP A 69 1.20 13.94 34.27
CA ASP A 69 0.66 14.72 33.14
C ASP A 69 1.73 14.98 32.06
N ILE A 70 2.97 15.25 32.49
CA ILE A 70 4.11 15.48 31.58
C ILE A 70 4.48 14.19 30.85
N GLN A 71 4.52 13.07 31.58
CA GLN A 71 4.84 11.76 31.01
C GLN A 71 3.79 11.34 29.97
N GLU A 72 2.50 11.45 30.30
CA GLU A 72 1.40 11.09 29.41
C GLU A 72 1.39 11.94 28.12
N TYR A 73 1.70 13.24 28.22
CA TYR A 73 1.83 14.11 27.06
C TYR A 73 3.04 13.72 26.18
N SER A 74 4.16 13.36 26.80
CA SER A 74 5.35 12.90 26.08
C SER A 74 5.11 11.58 25.34
N GLU A 75 4.40 10.64 25.96
CA GLU A 75 4.03 9.36 25.34
C GLU A 75 3.11 9.58 24.14
N LEU A 76 2.05 10.38 24.30
CA LEU A 76 1.16 10.73 23.20
C LEU A 76 1.89 11.34 22.01
N LYS A 77 2.85 12.23 22.28
CA LYS A 77 3.68 12.82 21.23
C LYS A 77 4.54 11.78 20.52
N SER A 78 5.16 10.87 21.28
CA SER A 78 5.95 9.77 20.73
C SER A 78 5.11 8.86 19.83
N ASP A 79 3.90 8.51 20.26
CA ASP A 79 2.99 7.67 19.48
C ASP A 79 2.59 8.32 18.15
N ILE A 80 2.32 9.63 18.16
CA ILE A 80 2.06 10.40 16.94
C ILE A 80 3.27 10.36 16.01
N GLU A 81 4.47 10.64 16.52
CA GLU A 81 5.71 10.65 15.74
C GLU A 81 6.00 9.28 15.10
N ASP A 82 5.74 8.19 15.83
CA ASP A 82 5.93 6.82 15.34
C ASP A 82 4.95 6.47 14.21
N VAL A 83 3.67 6.84 14.37
CA VAL A 83 2.66 6.61 13.34
C VAL A 83 2.93 7.47 12.11
N GLU A 84 3.27 8.75 12.27
CA GLU A 84 3.65 9.64 11.16
C GLU A 84 4.90 9.13 10.43
N SER A 85 5.89 8.62 11.16
CA SER A 85 7.08 7.97 10.60
C SER A 85 6.72 6.75 9.74
N ALA A 86 5.72 5.96 10.15
CA ALA A 86 5.22 4.86 9.33
C ALA A 86 4.54 5.37 8.04
N PHE A 87 3.76 6.44 8.12
CA PHE A 87 3.14 7.08 6.96
C PHE A 87 4.17 7.66 5.97
N ASN A 88 5.25 8.25 6.48
CA ASN A 88 6.32 8.81 5.65
C ASN A 88 7.15 7.76 4.90
N LYS A 89 7.09 6.49 5.33
CA LYS A 89 7.78 5.37 4.66
C LYS A 89 6.94 4.71 3.57
N VAL A 90 5.65 5.02 3.48
CA VAL A 90 4.74 4.44 2.49
C VAL A 90 4.34 5.44 1.43
N MET A 91 3.75 4.94 0.35
CA MET A 91 3.27 5.79 -0.74
C MET A 91 2.15 6.70 -0.28
N THR A 92 2.20 7.96 -0.68
CA THR A 92 1.11 8.92 -0.57
C THR A 92 -0.08 8.51 -1.44
N ARG A 93 -1.23 9.16 -1.22
CA ARG A 93 -2.45 8.95 -2.02
C ARG A 93 -2.21 9.10 -3.53
N SER A 94 -1.46 10.13 -3.94
CA SER A 94 -1.10 10.36 -5.35
C SER A 94 -0.19 9.25 -5.89
N GLU A 95 0.78 8.82 -5.11
CA GLU A 95 1.69 7.74 -5.50
C GLU A 95 0.98 6.39 -5.63
N ILE A 96 0.02 6.10 -4.74
CA ILE A 96 -0.85 4.92 -4.83
C ILE A 96 -1.61 4.91 -6.16
N VAL A 97 -2.24 6.03 -6.53
CA VAL A 97 -2.96 6.18 -7.81
C VAL A 97 -2.02 5.96 -8.99
N ASN A 98 -0.87 6.64 -9.00
CA ASN A 98 0.11 6.52 -10.07
C ASN A 98 0.65 5.09 -10.21
N LYS A 99 0.96 4.43 -9.08
CA LYS A 99 1.43 3.05 -9.06
C LYS A 99 0.37 2.10 -9.61
N ALA A 100 -0.88 2.22 -9.16
CA ALA A 100 -1.98 1.39 -9.61
C ALA A 100 -2.26 1.56 -11.11
N LEU A 101 -2.22 2.80 -11.62
CA LEU A 101 -2.33 3.09 -13.07
C LEU A 101 -1.20 2.45 -13.87
N LEU A 102 0.05 2.59 -13.42
CA LEU A 102 1.20 1.99 -14.08
C LEU A 102 1.10 0.46 -14.10
N MET A 103 0.68 -0.17 -13.00
CA MET A 103 0.48 -1.60 -12.92
C MET A 103 -0.63 -2.07 -13.86
N LYS A 104 -1.76 -1.34 -13.91
CA LYS A 104 -2.85 -1.61 -14.85
C LYS A 104 -2.34 -1.56 -16.30
N LEU A 105 -1.52 -0.58 -16.66
CA LEU A 105 -0.93 -0.49 -18.01
C LEU A 105 -0.01 -1.68 -18.30
N LYS A 106 0.81 -2.13 -17.33
CA LYS A 106 1.67 -3.31 -17.48
C LYS A 106 0.86 -4.61 -17.64
N MET A 107 -0.31 -4.70 -17.01
CA MET A 107 -1.19 -5.89 -17.02
C MET A 107 -2.10 -5.98 -18.25
N LYS A 108 -2.39 -4.85 -18.91
CA LYS A 108 -3.16 -4.81 -20.16
C LYS A 108 -2.52 -5.57 -21.34
N MET A 109 -1.35 -6.18 -21.17
CA MET A 109 -0.77 -7.07 -22.17
C MET A 109 -1.45 -8.45 -22.23
N ASN A 110 -2.22 -8.87 -21.21
CA ASN A 110 -3.08 -10.06 -21.28
C ASN A 110 -4.47 -9.83 -20.64
N PRO A 111 -5.36 -9.05 -21.28
CA PRO A 111 -6.59 -8.54 -20.66
C PRO A 111 -7.62 -9.59 -20.24
N LYS A 112 -7.61 -10.78 -20.84
CA LYS A 112 -8.68 -11.78 -20.61
C LYS A 112 -8.50 -12.56 -19.31
N ASP A 113 -7.26 -12.83 -18.94
CA ASP A 113 -6.95 -13.66 -17.76
C ASP A 113 -6.81 -12.84 -16.48
N ASP A 114 -6.67 -11.50 -16.60
CA ASP A 114 -6.28 -10.61 -15.51
C ASP A 114 -7.36 -9.53 -15.21
N ILE A 115 -8.60 -9.74 -15.69
CA ILE A 115 -9.72 -8.78 -15.57
C ILE A 115 -9.98 -8.41 -14.11
N GLU A 116 -9.98 -9.40 -13.20
CA GLU A 116 -10.28 -9.16 -11.78
C GLU A 116 -9.22 -8.29 -11.11
N ILE A 117 -7.93 -8.51 -11.42
CA ILE A 117 -6.85 -7.68 -10.89
C ILE A 117 -6.97 -6.25 -11.42
N ILE A 118 -7.31 -6.10 -12.69
CA ILE A 118 -7.54 -4.78 -13.30
C ILE A 118 -8.71 -4.05 -12.64
N ASP A 119 -9.81 -4.76 -12.34
CA ASP A 119 -10.96 -4.20 -11.62
C ASP A 119 -10.58 -3.72 -10.21
N TYR A 120 -9.78 -4.50 -9.49
CA TYR A 120 -9.25 -4.07 -8.19
C TYR A 120 -8.37 -2.82 -8.29
N LEU A 121 -7.48 -2.76 -9.30
CA LEU A 121 -6.67 -1.58 -9.54
C LEU A 121 -7.54 -0.37 -9.90
N ASP A 122 -8.65 -0.56 -10.63
CA ASP A 122 -9.59 0.50 -10.94
C ASP A 122 -10.34 1.02 -9.72
N LYS A 123 -10.77 0.12 -8.82
CA LYS A 123 -11.34 0.50 -7.53
C LYS A 123 -10.36 1.34 -6.71
N ILE A 124 -9.09 0.93 -6.64
CA ILE A 124 -8.03 1.68 -5.96
C ILE A 124 -7.86 3.06 -6.58
N VAL A 125 -7.72 3.15 -7.91
CA VAL A 125 -7.56 4.42 -8.62
C VAL A 125 -8.75 5.33 -8.37
N ASN A 126 -9.97 4.84 -8.56
CA ASN A 126 -11.19 5.65 -8.40
C ASN A 126 -11.39 6.14 -6.96
N TYR A 127 -11.00 5.34 -5.97
CA TYR A 127 -11.12 5.72 -4.57
C TYR A 127 -10.04 6.73 -4.17
N PHE A 128 -8.78 6.43 -4.46
CA PHE A 128 -7.65 7.27 -4.05
C PHE A 128 -7.52 8.53 -4.92
N SER A 129 -8.16 8.62 -6.09
CA SER A 129 -8.19 9.87 -6.87
C SER A 129 -9.12 10.93 -6.26
N ASP A 130 -10.11 10.52 -5.47
CA ASP A 130 -11.07 11.42 -4.84
C ASP A 130 -10.64 11.80 -3.42
N TYR A 131 -10.04 12.97 -3.26
CA TYR A 131 -9.55 13.47 -1.96
C TYR A 131 -10.66 13.76 -0.94
N SER A 132 -11.93 13.80 -1.34
CA SER A 132 -13.04 13.95 -0.38
C SER A 132 -13.30 12.66 0.41
N LYS A 133 -12.84 11.51 -0.08
CA LYS A 133 -13.05 10.21 0.57
C LYS A 133 -12.02 9.96 1.65
N GLU A 134 -12.49 9.66 2.85
CA GLU A 134 -11.62 9.23 3.94
C GLU A 134 -10.99 7.86 3.65
N ILE A 135 -9.69 7.71 3.89
CA ILE A 135 -8.91 6.54 3.47
C ILE A 135 -9.34 5.25 4.19
N ASN A 136 -9.64 5.35 5.49
CA ASN A 136 -10.14 4.28 6.36
C ASN A 136 -11.46 3.64 5.86
N LYS A 137 -12.27 4.38 5.09
CA LYS A 137 -13.55 3.88 4.55
C LYS A 137 -13.38 3.07 3.25
N PHE A 138 -12.14 2.86 2.82
CA PHE A 138 -11.87 2.07 1.63
C PHE A 138 -12.12 0.58 1.90
N ASP A 139 -13.31 0.13 1.53
CA ASP A 139 -13.69 -1.28 1.60
C ASP A 139 -13.17 -2.02 0.37
N ILE A 140 -12.03 -2.70 0.53
CA ILE A 140 -11.49 -3.60 -0.49
C ILE A 140 -10.97 -4.87 0.16
N ASP A 141 -11.26 -6.01 -0.48
CA ASP A 141 -10.69 -7.29 -0.08
C ASP A 141 -9.24 -7.39 -0.58
N LEU A 142 -8.31 -6.84 0.20
CA LEU A 142 -6.87 -6.93 -0.06
C LEU A 142 -6.39 -8.38 -0.13
N LYS A 143 -7.02 -9.31 0.60
CA LYS A 143 -6.66 -10.72 0.58
C LYS A 143 -7.00 -11.33 -0.77
N SER A 144 -8.19 -11.05 -1.30
CA SER A 144 -8.56 -11.49 -2.66
C SER A 144 -7.58 -10.96 -3.71
N ILE A 145 -7.14 -9.70 -3.60
CA ILE A 145 -6.11 -9.16 -4.50
C ILE A 145 -4.81 -9.95 -4.41
N ILE A 146 -4.32 -10.22 -3.20
CA ILE A 146 -3.10 -10.99 -2.97
C ILE A 146 -3.22 -12.38 -3.61
N ASP A 147 -4.32 -13.09 -3.37
CA ASP A 147 -4.55 -14.44 -3.89
C ASP A 147 -4.54 -14.45 -5.42
N LYS A 148 -5.22 -13.50 -6.06
CA LYS A 148 -5.26 -13.39 -7.53
C LYS A 148 -3.91 -13.05 -8.14
N VAL A 149 -3.15 -12.17 -7.50
CA VAL A 149 -1.78 -11.84 -7.91
C VAL A 149 -0.87 -13.07 -7.77
N GLN A 150 -1.01 -13.85 -6.70
CA GLN A 150 -0.25 -15.09 -6.54
C GLN A 150 -0.59 -16.13 -7.61
N GLU A 151 -1.87 -16.29 -7.95
CA GLU A 151 -2.31 -17.17 -9.03
C GLU A 151 -1.71 -16.75 -10.39
N LEU A 152 -1.75 -15.45 -10.71
CA LEU A 152 -1.12 -14.89 -11.89
C LEU A 152 0.38 -15.21 -11.93
N LEU A 153 1.11 -14.90 -10.87
CA LEU A 153 2.56 -15.10 -10.80
C LEU A 153 2.93 -16.59 -10.91
N LYS A 154 2.14 -17.48 -10.29
CA LYS A 154 2.33 -18.93 -10.38
C LYS A 154 2.11 -19.44 -11.81
N ARG A 155 1.05 -18.99 -12.48
CA ARG A 155 0.77 -19.33 -13.88
C ARG A 155 1.90 -18.91 -14.82
N GLU A 156 2.39 -17.69 -14.68
CA GLU A 156 3.51 -17.19 -15.50
C GLU A 156 4.82 -17.91 -15.18
N TRP A 157 5.05 -18.29 -13.92
CA TRP A 157 6.20 -19.09 -13.52
C TRP A 157 6.16 -20.52 -14.10
N ASP A 158 4.99 -21.15 -14.16
CA ASP A 158 4.86 -22.48 -14.76
C ASP A 158 5.05 -22.48 -16.29
N LYS A 159 4.71 -21.38 -16.96
CA LYS A 159 5.08 -21.15 -18.38
C LYS A 159 6.60 -21.08 -18.54
N VAL A 160 7.29 -20.32 -17.69
CA VAL A 160 8.77 -20.23 -17.67
C VAL A 160 9.39 -21.63 -17.48
N LYS A 161 8.91 -22.43 -16.52
CA LYS A 161 9.42 -23.80 -16.34
C LYS A 161 9.25 -24.67 -17.58
N THR A 162 8.11 -24.54 -18.25
CA THR A 162 7.81 -25.32 -19.46
C THR A 162 8.76 -24.93 -20.60
N GLU A 163 9.06 -23.64 -20.75
CA GLU A 163 10.00 -23.13 -21.76
C GLU A 163 11.43 -23.58 -21.49
N VAL A 164 11.85 -23.59 -20.21
CA VAL A 164 13.18 -24.08 -19.81
C VAL A 164 13.32 -25.59 -19.94
N ARG A 165 12.26 -26.38 -19.69
CA ARG A 165 12.27 -27.85 -19.83
C ARG A 165 12.22 -28.35 -21.27
N LYS A 166 11.67 -27.56 -22.20
CA LYS A 166 11.66 -27.85 -23.65
C LYS A 166 12.99 -27.54 -24.34
N LYS A 167 13.96 -27.08 -23.56
CA LYS A 167 15.29 -26.65 -23.97
C LYS A 167 16.29 -27.78 -23.77
#